data_AF-A0A6N8V877-F1
#
_entry.id   AF-A0A6N8V877-F1
#
_cell.length_a   1.000
_cell.length_b   1.000
_cell.length_c   1.000
_cell.angle_alpha   90.00
_cell.angle_beta   90.00
_cell.angle_gamma   90.00
#
_symmetry.space_group_name_H-M   'P 1'
#
loop_
_entity.id
_entity.type
_entity.pdbx_description
1 polymer ?
#
loop_
_entity_poly.entity_id
_entity_poly.type
_entity_poly.pdbx_seq_one_letter_code
_entity_poly.pdbx_strand_id
1 'polypeptide(L)'
;MKNAICARLPIRARLRARARLPIRARLPAATVALTLPLACAPPADEPDQGVEVSHTEVAHGIYQLNAGSHNAFFVDTDGGVVAFDPISIEAAAGLAVAIRSAAPGKPLAAIVYSHSDADHATGAPVLQQAFEGDAPIIAQERAFPSSRLVATRISRRPISPSPTT
;
A
#
# COMPACT_ATOMS: atom_id res chain seq x y z
N MET A 1 35.44 14.35 43.53
CA MET A 1 35.21 15.46 44.47
C MET A 1 33.89 16.15 44.10
N LYS A 2 33.06 16.49 45.11
CA LYS A 2 31.99 17.53 45.13
C LYS A 2 31.11 17.66 43.86
N ASN A 3 29.88 17.15 43.87
CA ASN A 3 28.63 17.86 44.26
C ASN A 3 28.31 19.04 43.31
N ALA A 4 27.18 19.08 42.61
CA ALA A 4 25.95 19.79 43.00
C ALA A 4 24.95 19.83 41.81
N ILE A 5 23.63 20.07 41.92
CA ILE A 5 22.69 20.08 43.06
C ILE A 5 21.25 19.73 42.59
N CYS A 6 20.41 19.28 43.51
CA CYS A 6 18.97 18.99 43.39
C CYS A 6 18.09 20.26 43.53
N ALA A 7 17.01 20.40 42.73
CA ALA A 7 15.93 21.34 43.03
C ALA A 7 14.55 20.83 42.57
N ARG A 8 13.75 20.30 43.51
CA ARG A 8 12.30 20.17 43.37
C ARG A 8 11.63 21.47 43.80
N LEU A 9 10.54 21.88 43.14
CA LEU A 9 9.68 22.96 43.62
C LEU A 9 8.19 22.60 43.52
N PRO A 10 7.51 22.27 44.64
CA PRO A 10 6.06 22.19 44.71
C PRO A 10 5.50 23.38 45.50
N ILE A 11 4.79 24.31 44.85
CA ILE A 11 4.07 25.38 45.55
C ILE A 11 2.56 25.12 45.47
N ARG A 12 1.96 24.81 46.62
CA ARG A 12 0.50 24.77 46.83
C ARG A 12 0.02 26.09 47.43
N ALA A 13 -0.99 26.70 46.83
CA ALA A 13 -1.88 27.68 47.48
C ALA A 13 -3.31 27.43 46.98
N ARG A 14 -4.20 26.77 47.76
CA ARG A 14 -5.02 27.32 48.87
C ARG A 14 -6.11 28.32 48.44
N LEU A 15 -7.18 27.77 47.84
CA LEU A 15 -8.57 27.84 48.32
C LEU A 15 -9.12 29.17 48.91
N ARG A 16 -10.14 29.75 48.24
CA ARG A 16 -11.30 30.44 48.86
C ARG A 16 -12.56 30.04 48.07
N ALA A 17 -13.46 29.23 48.62
CA ALA A 17 -14.63 29.65 49.41
C ALA A 17 -15.62 30.49 48.58
N ARG A 18 -16.61 29.85 47.93
CA ARG A 18 -18.00 29.63 48.39
C ARG A 18 -18.91 30.86 48.27
N ALA A 19 -19.86 30.78 47.33
CA ALA A 19 -21.19 31.37 47.48
C ALA A 19 -22.24 30.26 47.32
N ARG A 20 -23.22 30.22 48.22
CA ARG A 20 -24.45 29.42 48.10
C ARG A 20 -25.61 30.42 48.14
N LEU A 21 -26.65 30.21 47.34
CA LEU A 21 -28.04 30.41 47.76
C LEU A 21 -28.95 29.53 46.87
N PRO A 22 -30.11 29.06 47.36
CA PRO A 22 -31.00 28.20 46.61
C PRO A 22 -32.15 29.01 45.98
N ILE A 23 -32.91 28.38 45.08
CA ILE A 23 -34.38 28.47 45.06
C ILE A 23 -34.92 27.23 44.36
N ARG A 24 -35.98 26.64 44.93
CA ARG A 24 -36.73 25.55 44.30
C ARG A 24 -37.76 26.16 43.36
N ALA A 25 -37.81 25.72 42.11
CA ALA A 25 -38.96 25.91 41.23
C ALA A 25 -39.35 24.54 40.64
N ARG A 26 -40.65 24.32 40.44
CA ARG A 26 -41.25 23.02 40.15
C ARG A 26 -41.32 22.75 38.65
N LEU A 27 -41.29 21.47 38.27
CA LEU A 27 -41.74 21.02 36.94
C LEU A 27 -43.20 21.45 36.68
N PRO A 28 -43.57 21.57 35.40
CA PRO A 28 -44.46 20.55 34.86
C PRO A 28 -43.84 19.79 33.67
N ALA A 29 -44.24 18.54 33.51
CA ALA A 29 -43.87 17.69 32.39
C ALA A 29 -44.83 17.86 31.21
N ALA A 30 -44.32 17.75 29.98
CA ALA A 30 -44.95 17.08 28.82
C ALA A 30 -44.28 17.54 27.50
N THR A 31 -43.06 17.08 27.22
CA THR A 31 -42.51 17.16 25.86
C THR A 31 -42.83 15.86 25.13
N VAL A 32 -43.78 15.90 24.19
CA VAL A 32 -44.01 14.79 23.27
C VAL A 32 -42.84 14.75 22.30
N ALA A 33 -41.88 13.86 22.56
CA ALA A 33 -40.76 13.62 21.67
C ALA A 33 -41.24 12.83 20.45
N LEU A 34 -41.45 13.53 19.33
CA LEU A 34 -41.69 12.90 18.03
C LEU A 34 -40.38 12.27 17.53
N THR A 35 -40.18 10.99 17.86
CA THR A 35 -39.03 10.21 17.39
C THR A 35 -39.20 9.86 15.91
N LEU A 36 -38.61 10.66 15.02
CA LEU A 36 -38.34 10.20 13.65
C LEU A 36 -37.39 9.00 13.72
N PRO A 37 -37.72 7.86 13.10
CA PRO A 37 -36.74 6.80 12.88
C PRO A 37 -35.71 7.32 11.88
N LEU A 38 -34.47 7.51 12.33
CA LEU A 38 -33.34 7.75 11.43
C LEU A 38 -33.07 6.44 10.68
N ALA A 39 -33.70 6.29 9.51
CA ALA A 39 -33.48 5.16 8.64
C ALA A 39 -32.02 5.20 8.15
N CYS A 40 -31.19 4.35 8.77
CA CYS A 40 -29.83 4.13 8.31
C CYS A 40 -29.90 3.37 6.98
N ALA A 41 -29.90 4.11 5.87
CA ALA A 41 -29.69 3.51 4.56
C ALA A 41 -28.31 2.82 4.58
N PRO A 42 -28.18 1.56 4.10
CA PRO A 42 -26.87 1.00 3.86
C PRO A 42 -26.12 1.90 2.85
N PRO A 43 -24.79 1.96 2.89
CA PRO A 43 -24.04 2.57 1.79
C PRO A 43 -24.48 1.87 0.50
N ALA A 44 -24.80 2.65 -0.53
CA ALA A 44 -25.00 2.09 -1.84
C ALA A 44 -23.66 1.51 -2.31
N ASP A 45 -23.69 0.27 -2.82
CA ASP A 45 -22.57 -0.27 -3.59
C ASP A 45 -22.46 0.57 -4.87
N GLU A 46 -21.65 1.63 -4.83
CA GLU A 46 -21.22 2.35 -6.03
C GLU A 46 -20.54 1.32 -6.94
N PRO A 47 -21.02 1.11 -8.18
CA PRO A 47 -20.41 0.13 -9.06
C PRO A 47 -18.97 0.56 -9.31
N ASP A 48 -18.02 -0.31 -8.98
CA ASP A 48 -16.60 -0.14 -9.27
C ASP A 48 -16.45 0.25 -10.75
N GLN A 49 -16.21 1.55 -11.00
CA GLN A 49 -15.96 2.07 -12.33
C GLN A 49 -14.52 1.68 -12.67
N GLY A 50 -14.36 0.38 -12.94
CA GLY A 50 -13.07 -0.28 -13.03
C GLY A 50 -12.13 0.54 -13.90
N VAL A 51 -11.05 1.01 -13.29
CA VAL A 51 -10.11 1.92 -13.94
C VAL A 51 -9.65 1.26 -15.24
N GLU A 52 -9.98 1.86 -16.38
CA GLU A 52 -9.59 1.33 -17.68
C GLU A 52 -8.09 1.58 -17.88
N VAL A 53 -7.30 0.62 -17.44
CA VAL A 53 -5.84 0.71 -17.48
C VAL A 53 -5.34 0.30 -18.86
N SER A 54 -5.05 1.31 -19.68
CA SER A 54 -4.48 1.11 -20.99
C SER A 54 -3.01 0.69 -20.94
N HIS A 55 -2.63 -0.18 -21.86
CA HIS A 55 -1.27 -0.62 -22.09
C HIS A 55 -1.01 -0.67 -23.60
N THR A 56 0.25 -0.60 -24.01
CA THR A 56 0.64 -0.63 -25.43
C THR A 56 1.49 -1.86 -25.71
N GLU A 57 1.11 -2.67 -26.69
CA GLU A 57 1.98 -3.73 -27.20
C GLU A 57 3.09 -3.10 -28.06
N VAL A 58 4.33 -3.14 -27.56
CA VAL A 58 5.50 -2.53 -28.22
C VAL A 58 6.24 -3.51 -29.12
N ALA A 59 6.07 -4.81 -28.87
CA ALA A 59 6.43 -5.92 -29.73
C ALA A 59 5.56 -7.14 -29.36
N HIS A 60 5.53 -8.19 -30.18
CA HIS A 60 4.70 -9.37 -29.93
C HIS A 60 4.92 -9.96 -28.51
N GLY A 61 3.88 -9.92 -27.69
CA GLY A 61 3.92 -10.40 -26.29
C GLY A 61 4.69 -9.50 -25.32
N ILE A 62 5.10 -8.29 -25.72
CA ILE A 62 5.83 -7.32 -24.90
C ILE A 62 4.99 -6.04 -24.80
N TYR A 63 4.59 -5.72 -23.57
CA TYR A 63 3.65 -4.65 -23.29
C TYR A 63 4.25 -3.61 -22.36
N GLN A 64 3.94 -2.34 -22.63
CA GLN A 64 4.32 -1.18 -21.84
C GLN A 64 3.08 -0.60 -21.15
N LEU A 65 3.23 -0.25 -19.87
CA LEU A 65 2.28 0.55 -19.11
C LEU A 65 2.96 1.85 -18.70
N ASN A 66 2.43 2.98 -19.18
CA ASN A 66 2.89 4.29 -18.74
C ASN A 66 2.15 4.70 -17.46
N ALA A 67 2.90 5.12 -16.44
CA ALA A 67 2.36 5.68 -15.21
C ALA A 67 3.02 7.04 -14.94
N GLY A 68 2.63 8.03 -15.75
CA GLY A 68 3.20 9.39 -15.70
C GLY A 68 4.60 9.42 -16.33
N SER A 69 5.60 9.87 -15.57
CA SER A 69 6.99 9.95 -16.04
C SER A 69 7.73 8.62 -16.06
N HIS A 70 7.14 7.54 -15.52
CA HIS A 70 7.76 6.22 -15.40
C HIS A 70 7.00 5.19 -16.24
N ASN A 71 7.69 4.11 -16.62
CA ASN A 71 7.13 3.03 -17.43
C ASN A 71 7.39 1.69 -16.75
N ALA A 72 6.32 0.92 -16.57
CA ALA A 72 6.39 -0.49 -16.26
C ALA A 72 6.28 -1.28 -17.57
N PHE A 73 6.78 -2.52 -17.57
CA PHE A 73 6.60 -3.44 -18.69
C PHE A 73 6.13 -4.80 -18.18
N PHE A 74 5.51 -5.57 -19.06
CA PHE A 74 5.33 -7.00 -18.84
C PHE A 74 5.52 -7.77 -20.13
N VAL A 75 6.03 -8.99 -20.00
CA VAL A 75 6.28 -9.90 -21.11
C VAL A 75 5.46 -11.16 -20.90
N ASP A 76 4.59 -11.47 -21.86
CA ASP A 76 3.87 -12.73 -21.88
C ASP A 76 4.77 -13.85 -22.42
N THR A 77 4.87 -14.96 -21.68
CA THR A 77 5.66 -16.14 -22.08
C THR A 77 4.86 -17.42 -21.85
N ASP A 78 5.30 -18.52 -22.44
CA ASP A 78 4.67 -19.84 -22.24
C ASP A 78 4.68 -20.29 -20.76
N GLY A 79 5.67 -19.85 -19.99
CA GLY A 79 5.81 -20.17 -18.56
C GLY A 79 5.04 -19.24 -17.61
N GLY A 80 4.31 -18.25 -18.14
CA GLY A 80 3.67 -17.19 -17.39
C GLY A 80 4.25 -15.81 -17.71
N VAL A 81 3.81 -14.79 -16.98
CA VAL A 81 4.14 -13.39 -17.25
C VAL A 81 5.31 -12.93 -16.40
N VAL A 82 6.26 -12.20 -17.00
CA VAL A 82 7.33 -11.51 -16.28
C VAL A 82 7.01 -10.03 -16.23
N ALA A 83 6.83 -9.47 -15.03
CA ALA A 83 6.61 -8.04 -14.83
C ALA A 83 7.94 -7.32 -14.56
N PHE A 84 8.08 -6.09 -15.05
CA PHE A 84 9.26 -5.25 -14.91
C PHE A 84 8.85 -3.91 -14.30
N ASP A 85 9.59 -3.48 -13.28
CA ASP A 85 9.46 -2.18 -12.62
C ASP A 85 8.01 -1.83 -12.24
N PRO A 86 7.44 -2.46 -11.20
CA PRO A 86 6.09 -2.18 -10.74
C PRO A 86 5.96 -0.83 -9.99
N ILE A 87 6.78 0.18 -10.32
CA ILE A 87 6.71 1.59 -9.92
C ILE A 87 6.24 1.79 -8.46
N SER A 88 4.94 2.02 -8.28
CA SER A 88 4.25 2.30 -7.02
C SER A 88 3.13 1.29 -6.75
N ILE A 89 2.59 1.29 -5.53
CA ILE A 89 1.42 0.49 -5.14
C ILE A 89 0.24 0.70 -6.11
N GLU A 90 -0.01 1.95 -6.50
CA GLU A 90 -1.09 2.33 -7.43
C GLU A 90 -0.80 1.87 -8.87
N ALA A 91 0.40 2.15 -9.38
CA ALA A 91 0.81 1.72 -10.72
C ALA A 91 0.83 0.18 -10.86
N ALA A 92 1.23 -0.54 -9.81
CA ALA A 92 1.23 -2.00 -9.78
C ALA A 92 -0.18 -2.62 -9.78
N ALA A 93 -1.16 -1.95 -9.17
CA ALA A 93 -2.56 -2.37 -9.27
C ALA A 93 -3.03 -2.29 -10.74
N GLY A 94 -2.72 -1.18 -11.43
CA GLY A 94 -2.99 -1.06 -12.85
C GLY A 94 -2.23 -2.07 -13.72
N LEU A 95 -0.94 -2.31 -13.41
CA LEU A 95 -0.14 -3.33 -14.09
C LEU A 95 -0.74 -4.73 -13.93
N ALA A 96 -1.29 -5.07 -12.76
CA ALA A 96 -1.99 -6.35 -12.57
C ALA A 96 -3.24 -6.46 -13.46
N VAL A 97 -4.03 -5.39 -13.59
CA VAL A 97 -5.19 -5.33 -14.52
C VAL A 97 -4.75 -5.50 -15.97
N ALA A 98 -3.72 -4.77 -16.40
CA ALA A 98 -3.17 -4.86 -17.75
C ALA A 98 -2.67 -6.28 -18.08
N ILE A 99 -1.93 -6.91 -17.15
CA ILE A 99 -1.48 -8.31 -17.30
C ILE A 99 -2.67 -9.27 -17.41
N ARG A 100 -3.69 -9.14 -16.53
CA ARG A 100 -4.88 -10.02 -16.57
C ARG A 100 -5.69 -9.86 -17.85
N SER A 101 -5.67 -8.67 -18.46
CA SER A 101 -6.32 -8.38 -19.74
C SER A 101 -5.57 -8.98 -20.94
N ALA A 102 -4.25 -8.78 -21.02
CA ALA A 102 -3.44 -9.23 -22.16
C ALA A 102 -3.06 -10.72 -22.10
N ALA A 103 -2.83 -11.26 -20.89
CA ALA A 103 -2.38 -12.63 -20.65
C ALA A 103 -3.33 -13.37 -19.68
N PRO A 104 -4.61 -13.57 -20.07
CA PRO A 104 -5.64 -14.10 -19.18
C PRO A 104 -5.30 -15.50 -18.66
N GLY A 105 -5.42 -15.67 -17.34
CA GLY A 105 -5.21 -16.94 -16.65
C GLY A 105 -3.75 -17.38 -16.46
N LYS A 106 -2.77 -16.66 -17.02
CA LYS A 106 -1.34 -16.96 -16.81
C LYS A 106 -0.85 -16.51 -15.43
N PRO A 107 0.04 -17.28 -14.77
CA PRO A 107 0.63 -16.90 -13.48
C PRO A 107 1.70 -15.82 -13.66
N LEU A 108 2.00 -15.09 -12.59
CA LEU A 108 3.16 -14.21 -12.52
C LEU A 108 4.42 -15.06 -12.26
N ALA A 109 5.26 -15.20 -13.28
CA ALA A 109 6.44 -16.06 -13.26
C ALA A 109 7.64 -15.41 -12.55
N ALA A 110 7.79 -14.09 -12.66
CA ALA A 110 8.80 -13.31 -11.96
C ALA A 110 8.46 -11.82 -11.95
N ILE A 111 9.10 -11.08 -11.05
CA ILE A 111 9.13 -9.60 -11.02
C ILE A 111 10.59 -9.18 -11.19
N VAL A 112 10.87 -8.22 -12.06
CA VAL A 112 12.22 -7.73 -12.33
C VAL A 112 12.31 -6.26 -11.93
N TYR A 113 13.36 -5.90 -11.20
CA TYR A 113 13.74 -4.51 -10.94
C TYR A 113 14.95 -4.14 -11.79
N SER A 114 14.80 -3.14 -12.65
CA SER A 114 15.89 -2.59 -13.47
C SER A 114 16.97 -1.93 -12.61
N HIS A 115 16.56 -1.21 -11.56
CA HIS A 115 17.42 -0.53 -10.60
C HIS A 115 16.79 -0.43 -9.19
N SER A 116 17.36 0.39 -8.30
CA SER A 116 17.10 0.38 -6.86
C SER A 116 16.07 1.38 -6.34
N ASP A 117 15.59 2.26 -7.21
CA ASP A 117 15.01 3.53 -6.77
C ASP A 117 13.49 3.40 -6.60
N ALA A 118 12.92 4.20 -5.70
CA ALA A 118 11.58 3.99 -5.16
C ALA A 118 10.45 4.25 -6.19
N ASP A 119 10.78 4.97 -7.25
CA ASP A 119 9.98 5.20 -8.45
C ASP A 119 9.87 3.98 -9.38
N HIS A 120 10.68 2.93 -9.19
CA HIS A 120 10.59 1.66 -9.94
C HIS A 120 10.38 0.41 -9.06
N ALA A 121 10.78 0.45 -7.78
CA ALA A 121 10.98 -0.76 -6.96
C ALA A 121 10.03 -0.92 -5.73
N THR A 122 8.81 -0.34 -5.73
CA THR A 122 7.91 -0.43 -4.54
C THR A 122 6.62 -1.25 -4.73
N GLY A 123 6.12 -1.45 -5.95
CA GLY A 123 4.82 -2.10 -6.17
C GLY A 123 4.77 -3.64 -6.17
N ALA A 124 5.89 -4.34 -6.02
CA ALA A 124 5.90 -5.82 -6.08
C ALA A 124 4.93 -6.56 -5.14
N PRO A 125 4.67 -6.10 -3.88
CA PRO A 125 3.69 -6.76 -3.01
C PRO A 125 2.28 -6.78 -3.59
N VAL A 126 1.90 -5.75 -4.37
CA VAL A 126 0.59 -5.68 -5.02
C VAL A 126 0.48 -6.73 -6.12
N LEU A 127 1.53 -6.91 -6.92
CA LEU A 127 1.57 -7.98 -7.92
C LEU A 127 1.55 -9.36 -7.26
N GLN A 128 2.34 -9.59 -6.21
CA GLN A 128 2.34 -10.88 -5.48
C GLN A 128 0.95 -11.18 -4.87
N GLN A 129 0.26 -10.16 -4.35
CA GLN A 129 -1.11 -10.30 -3.85
C GLN A 129 -2.12 -10.56 -4.99
N ALA A 130 -2.07 -9.80 -6.09
CA ALA A 130 -3.02 -9.91 -7.22
C ALA A 130 -2.88 -11.21 -8.04
N PHE A 131 -1.76 -11.91 -7.89
CA PHE A 131 -1.49 -13.22 -8.50
C PHE A 131 -1.39 -14.36 -7.47
N GLU A 132 -1.74 -14.10 -6.20
CA GLU A 132 -1.81 -15.10 -5.12
C GLU A 132 -0.53 -15.94 -4.94
N GLY A 133 0.65 -15.36 -5.16
CA GLY A 133 1.91 -16.11 -5.27
C GLY A 133 3.17 -15.37 -4.83
N ASP A 134 4.22 -16.14 -4.49
CA ASP A 134 5.52 -15.63 -4.04
C ASP A 134 6.52 -15.42 -5.21
N ALA A 135 6.02 -14.89 -6.33
CA ALA A 135 6.77 -14.73 -7.58
C ALA A 135 8.17 -14.11 -7.32
N PRO A 136 9.26 -14.74 -7.81
CA PRO A 136 10.61 -14.35 -7.46
C PRO A 136 10.95 -12.95 -7.97
N ILE A 137 11.50 -12.12 -7.10
CA ILE A 137 12.02 -10.79 -7.46
C ILE A 137 13.48 -10.93 -7.90
N ILE A 138 13.74 -10.56 -9.15
CA ILE A 138 15.05 -10.55 -9.81
C ILE A 138 15.55 -9.11 -9.82
N ALA A 139 16.74 -8.86 -9.27
CA ALA A 139 17.32 -7.53 -9.20
C ALA A 139 18.85 -7.61 -9.25
N GLN A 140 19.50 -6.51 -9.60
CA GLN A 140 20.96 -6.37 -9.47
C GLN A 140 21.38 -6.48 -7.99
N GLU A 141 22.57 -7.02 -7.70
CA GLU A 141 23.04 -7.20 -6.31
C GLU A 141 23.01 -5.90 -5.49
N ARG A 142 23.32 -4.76 -6.12
CA ARG A 142 23.30 -3.43 -5.48
C ARG A 142 21.91 -2.82 -5.34
N ALA A 143 20.87 -3.35 -6.01
CA ALA A 143 19.49 -2.97 -5.79
C ALA A 143 18.83 -3.71 -4.61
N PHE A 144 19.49 -4.76 -4.10
CA PHE A 144 19.04 -5.54 -2.96
C PHE A 144 18.87 -4.75 -1.63
N PRO A 145 19.75 -3.80 -1.24
CA PRO A 145 19.60 -3.10 0.04
C PRO A 145 18.33 -2.25 0.12
N SER A 146 17.98 -1.55 -0.96
CA SER A 146 16.80 -0.67 -1.05
C SER A 146 15.50 -1.47 -1.19
N SER A 147 15.50 -2.53 -2.01
CA SER A 147 14.32 -3.37 -2.23
C SER A 147 13.96 -4.27 -1.03
N ARG A 148 14.91 -4.55 -0.13
CA ARG A 148 14.70 -5.42 1.03
C ARG A 148 13.73 -4.86 2.09
N LEU A 149 13.42 -3.57 2.07
CA LEU A 149 12.31 -3.02 2.89
C LEU A 149 10.93 -3.52 2.43
N VAL A 150 10.82 -4.02 1.19
CA VAL A 150 9.57 -4.37 0.51
C VAL A 150 9.50 -5.87 0.19
N ALA A 151 10.64 -6.53 -0.02
CA ALA A 151 10.73 -7.92 -0.48
C ALA A 151 11.28 -8.89 0.59
N THR A 152 10.42 -9.75 1.16
CA THR A 152 10.78 -10.64 2.28
C THR A 152 11.62 -11.85 1.88
N ARG A 153 11.64 -12.27 0.60
CA ARG A 153 12.39 -13.46 0.15
C ARG A 153 12.90 -13.33 -1.29
N ILE A 154 14.21 -13.08 -1.43
CA ILE A 154 14.93 -13.18 -2.71
C ILE A 154 15.96 -14.31 -2.61
N SER A 155 15.93 -15.24 -3.55
CA SER A 155 16.84 -16.38 -3.55
C SER A 155 18.20 -15.98 -4.14
N ARG A 156 19.25 -15.98 -3.31
CA ARG A 156 20.64 -15.97 -3.78
C ARG A 156 21.01 -17.34 -4.34
N ARG A 157 20.41 -17.77 -5.46
CA ARG A 157 20.96 -18.89 -6.23
C ARG A 157 22.26 -18.42 -6.87
N PRO A 158 23.40 -19.08 -6.64
CA PRO A 158 24.58 -18.83 -7.46
C PRO A 158 24.24 -19.17 -8.90
N ILE A 159 24.56 -18.26 -9.81
CA ILE A 159 24.46 -18.52 -11.25
C ILE A 159 25.51 -19.59 -11.55
N SER A 160 25.09 -20.82 -11.87
CA SER A 160 26.04 -21.83 -12.31
C SER A 160 26.68 -21.32 -13.61
N PRO A 161 28.02 -21.27 -13.71
CA PRO A 161 28.64 -20.95 -14.98
C PRO A 161 28.18 -21.98 -16.02
N SER A 162 27.79 -21.50 -17.20
CA SER A 162 27.51 -22.37 -18.34
C SER A 162 28.76 -23.19 -18.66
N PRO A 163 28.64 -24.48 -19.02
CA PRO A 163 29.79 -25.25 -19.45
C PRO A 163 30.41 -24.59 -20.68
N THR A 164 31.70 -24.27 -20.61
CA THR A 164 32.46 -23.78 -21.76
C THR A 164 32.68 -24.94 -22.73
N THR A 165 32.16 -24.81 -23.95
CA THR A 165 32.43 -25.72 -25.07
C THR A 165 33.75 -25.34 -25.76
#